data_AF-A0A3D2KR97-F1
#
_entry.id   AF-A0A3D2KR97-F1
#
_cell.length_a   1.000
_cell.length_b   1.000
_cell.length_c   1.000
_cell.angle_alpha   90.00
_cell.angle_beta   90.00
_cell.angle_gamma   90.00
#
_symmetry.space_group_name_H-M   'P 1'
#
loop_
_entity.id
_entity.type
_entity.pdbx_description
1 polymer ?
#
loop_
_entity_poly.entity_id
_entity_poly.type
_entity_poly.pdbx_seq_one_letter_code
_entity_poly.pdbx_strand_id
1 'polypeptide(L)' 'AGEVGSGEAELDLFVTPCGACRQVIFEFGPDAVVVLADLEGGRCVTSARRLLPGGFRLEATER' A
#
# COMPACT_ATOMS: atom_id res chain seq x y z
N ALA A 1 22.36 -1.26 -1.98
CA ALA A 1 20.98 -1.58 -1.58
C ALA A 1 20.09 -0.98 -2.65
N GLY A 2 19.42 -1.80 -3.44
CA GLY A 2 18.77 -1.35 -4.67
C GLY A 2 17.66 -0.34 -4.39
N GLU A 3 17.84 0.88 -4.89
CA GLU A 3 16.78 1.87 -5.03
C GLU A 3 15.99 1.47 -6.28
N VAL A 4 14.80 0.89 -6.08
CA VAL A 4 13.94 0.42 -7.18
C VAL A 4 12.78 1.40 -7.38
N GLY A 5 12.47 1.63 -8.65
CA GLY A 5 11.82 2.82 -9.19
C GLY A 5 10.31 2.77 -9.20
N SER A 6 9.73 3.91 -9.58
CA SER A 6 8.35 4.33 -9.42
C SER A 6 7.36 3.79 -10.47
N GLY A 7 7.54 2.55 -10.97
CA GLY A 7 6.71 1.96 -12.04
C GLY A 7 5.65 0.96 -11.54
N GLU A 8 4.43 1.02 -12.08
CA GLU A 8 3.30 0.14 -11.70
C GLU A 8 3.55 -1.36 -12.00
N ALA A 9 4.39 -1.68 -12.98
CA ALA A 9 4.81 -3.04 -13.32
C ALA A 9 5.81 -3.66 -12.31
N GLU A 10 6.31 -2.87 -11.35
CA GLU A 10 7.35 -3.30 -10.40
C GLU A 10 6.75 -3.89 -9.11
N LEU A 11 5.44 -3.72 -8.85
CA LEU A 11 4.76 -4.23 -7.66
C LEU A 11 4.56 -5.74 -7.66
N ASP A 12 4.49 -6.37 -8.84
CA ASP A 12 4.25 -7.82 -8.98
C ASP A 12 5.45 -8.68 -8.52
N LEU A 13 6.60 -8.06 -8.28
CA LEU A 13 7.81 -8.69 -7.73
C LEU A 13 7.82 -8.72 -6.20
N PHE A 14 6.93 -7.97 -5.53
CA PHE A 14 6.90 -7.85 -4.08
C PHE A 14 5.66 -8.50 -3.49
N VAL A 15 5.75 -8.92 -2.21
CA VAL A 15 4.57 -9.31 -1.45
C VAL A 15 3.76 -8.05 -1.14
N THR A 16 2.61 -7.90 -1.81
CA THR A 16 1.72 -6.75 -1.60
C THR A 16 0.60 -7.08 -0.61
N PRO A 17 0.09 -6.10 0.18
CA PRO A 17 -1.05 -6.34 1.06
C PRO A 17 -2.28 -6.73 0.24
N CYS A 18 -3.07 -7.70 0.72
CA CYS A 18 -4.34 -8.06 0.09
C CYS A 18 -5.36 -6.89 0.16
N GLY A 19 -6.45 -6.98 -0.60
CA GLY A 19 -7.46 -5.92 -0.66
C GLY A 19 -8.02 -5.51 0.71
N ALA A 20 -8.27 -6.47 1.61
CA ALA A 20 -8.76 -6.18 2.96
C ALA A 20 -7.73 -5.41 3.80
N CYS A 21 -6.45 -5.81 3.75
CA CYS A 21 -5.38 -5.11 4.44
C CYS A 21 -5.21 -3.68 3.91
N ARG A 22 -5.25 -3.50 2.58
CA ARG A 22 -5.19 -2.17 1.96
C ARG A 22 -6.30 -1.26 2.48
N GLN A 23 -7.51 -1.80 2.60
CA GLN A 23 -8.69 -1.06 3.09
C GLN A 23 -8.55 -0.66 4.57
N VAL A 24 -8.06 -1.56 5.43
CA VAL A 24 -7.81 -1.25 6.85
C VAL A 24 -6.73 -0.18 6.99
N ILE A 25 -5.61 -0.31 6.28
CA ILE A 25 -4.54 0.70 6.32
C ILE A 25 -5.08 2.05 5.84
N PHE A 26 -5.85 2.05 4.75
CA PHE A 26 -6.41 3.27 4.17
C PHE A 26 -7.40 3.97 5.11
N GLU A 27 -8.20 3.21 5.88
CA GLU A 27 -9.14 3.76 6.87
C GLU A 27 -8.42 4.62 7.93
N PHE A 28 -7.32 4.11 8.46
CA PHE A 28 -6.58 4.74 9.56
C PHE A 28 -5.40 5.61 9.12
N GLY A 29 -4.96 5.48 7.86
CA GLY A 29 -3.76 6.13 7.35
C GLY A 29 -3.79 6.22 5.83
N PRO A 30 -4.65 7.06 5.23
CA PRO A 30 -4.77 7.16 3.77
C PRO A 30 -3.46 7.61 3.09
N ASP A 31 -2.63 8.38 3.80
CA ASP A 31 -1.32 8.83 3.32
C ASP A 31 -0.15 8.08 4.00
N ALA A 32 -0.42 6.94 4.66
CA ALA A 32 0.60 6.11 5.27
C ALA A 32 1.59 5.62 4.20
N VAL A 33 2.88 5.66 4.56
CA VAL A 33 3.95 5.03 3.78
C VAL A 33 3.84 3.51 3.94
N VAL A 34 3.82 2.80 2.83
CA VAL A 34 3.82 1.33 2.81
C VAL A 34 5.12 0.87 2.18
N VAL A 35 5.91 0.13 2.96
CA VAL A 35 7.16 -0.48 2.50
C VAL A 35 6.88 -1.94 2.19
N LEU A 36 7.06 -2.31 0.93
CA LEU A 36 7.00 -3.69 0.45
C LEU A 36 8.43 -4.24 0.39
N ALA A 37 8.60 -5.50 0.71
CA ALA A 37 9.90 -6.16 0.69
C ALA A 37 9.80 -7.56 0.10
N ASP A 38 10.90 -8.04 -0.44
CA ASP A 38 11.10 -9.43 -0.85
C ASP A 38 12.08 -10.14 0.11
N LEU A 39 12.38 -11.42 -0.17
CA LEU A 39 13.33 -12.22 0.61
C LEU A 39 14.79 -11.98 0.23
N GLU A 40 15.05 -11.27 -0.87
CA GLU A 40 16.37 -10.97 -1.43
C GLU A 40 16.89 -9.59 -0.99
N GLY A 41 16.12 -8.87 -0.18
CA GLY A 41 16.47 -7.58 0.39
C GLY A 41 16.05 -6.39 -0.48
N GLY A 42 15.30 -6.62 -1.55
CA GLY A 42 14.65 -5.57 -2.32
C GLY A 42 13.53 -4.90 -1.53
N ARG A 43 13.31 -3.61 -1.81
CA ARG A 43 12.27 -2.81 -1.16
C ARG A 43 11.60 -1.89 -2.16
N CYS A 44 10.27 -1.83 -2.13
CA CYS A 44 9.48 -0.83 -2.84
C CYS A 44 8.77 0.04 -1.81
N VAL A 45 8.85 1.37 -1.97
CA VAL A 45 8.18 2.33 -1.09
C VAL A 45 7.02 2.96 -1.87
N THR A 46 5.82 2.82 -1.34
CA THR A 46 4.59 3.38 -1.91
C THR A 46 3.71 3.97 -0.80
N SER A 47 2.47 4.31 -1.09
CA SER A 47 1.51 4.78 -0.09
C SER A 47 0.19 4.02 -0.14
N ALA A 48 -0.55 4.06 0.97
CA ALA A 48 -1.88 3.45 1.05
C ALA A 48 -2.82 3.97 -0.05
N ARG A 49 -2.79 5.28 -0.32
CA ARG A 49 -3.55 5.91 -1.42
C ARG A 49 -3.19 5.38 -2.81
N ARG A 50 -1.94 5.00 -3.06
CA ARG A 50 -1.54 4.42 -4.37
C ARG A 50 -1.89 2.95 -4.46
N LEU A 51 -1.83 2.22 -3.35
CA LEU A 51 -2.23 0.81 -3.31
C LEU A 51 -3.75 0.60 -3.39
N LEU A 52 -4.55 1.60 -3.01
CA LEU A 52 -6.01 1.52 -3.02
C LEU A 52 -6.67 2.74 -3.68
N PRO A 53 -6.60 2.87 -5.01
CA PRO A 53 -7.35 3.89 -5.75
C PRO A 53 -8.85 3.70 -5.53
N GLY A 54 -9.55 4.77 -5.14
CA GLY A 54 -11.00 4.71 -4.90
C GLY A 54 -11.40 3.94 -3.63
N GLY A 55 -10.47 3.75 -2.68
CA GLY A 55 -10.79 3.19 -1.37
C GLY A 55 -11.91 3.96 -0.69
N PHE A 56 -12.84 3.23 -0.07
CA PHE A 56 -13.93 3.84 0.70
C PHE A 56 -13.48 4.13 2.13
N ARG A 57 -14.24 4.96 2.85
CA ARG A 57 -14.04 5.17 4.29
C ARG A 57 -15.38 5.05 4.97
N LEU A 58 -15.37 4.57 6.21
CA LEU A 58 -16.57 4.61 7.03
C LEU A 58 -16.84 6.07 7.38
N GLU A 59 -17.97 6.59 6.93
CA GLU A 59 -18.47 7.85 7.45
C GLU A 59 -18.85 7.64 8.92
N ALA A 60 -18.46 8.58 9.79
CA ALA A 60 -18.89 8.56 11.17
C ALA A 60 -20.40 8.84 11.23
N THR A 61 -21.21 7.80 11.04
CA THR A 61 -22.63 7.84 11.37
C THR A 61 -22.72 7.74 12.88
N GLU A 62 -23.05 8.85 13.52
CA GLU A 62 -23.46 8.85 14.92
C GLU A 62 -24.68 7.93 15.06
N ARG A 63 -24.58 6.94 15.95
CA ARG A 63 -25.65 6.00 16.24
C ARG A 63 -26.06 6.10 17.70
#